data_AF-X0VLE0-F1
#
_entry.id   AF-X0VLE0-F1
#
_cell.length_a   1.000
_cell.length_b   1.000
_cell.length_c   1.000
_cell.angle_alpha   90.00
_cell.angle_beta   90.00
_cell.angle_gamma   90.00
#
_symmetry.space_group_name_H-M   'P 1'
#
loop_
_entity.id
_entity.type
_entity.pdbx_description
1 polymer ?
#
loop_
_entity_poly.entity_id
_entity_poly.type
_entity_poly.pdbx_seq_one_letter_code
_entity_poly.pdbx_strand_id
1 'polypeptide(L)'
;MQVCIALVVTPEGLPLTYEVFDGDRADVTTVEEIVEVMRTKYGHERRVWVMDRGMVSEDNLEQLRRCGASYLVATPKSMLRRFERELLEENWESVESGVDVKICQAPDDAQETFVLCRSPRRREKERAMP
;
A
#
# COMPACT_ATOMS: atom_id res chain seq x y z
N MET A 1 8.71 -19.15 10.93
CA MET A 1 8.84 -17.92 11.74
C MET A 1 8.98 -16.72 10.82
N GLN A 2 7.83 -16.15 10.47
CA GLN A 2 7.73 -14.81 9.89
C GLN A 2 7.49 -13.81 11.03
N VAL A 3 7.94 -12.57 10.89
CA VAL A 3 7.70 -11.48 11.84
C VAL A 3 7.13 -10.31 11.06
N CYS A 4 6.04 -9.72 11.55
CA CYS A 4 5.48 -8.49 11.00
C CYS A 4 5.94 -7.31 11.85
N ILE A 5 6.36 -6.22 11.21
CA ILE A 5 6.79 -5.01 11.89
C ILE A 5 5.93 -3.86 11.39
N ALA A 6 5.25 -3.17 12.30
CA ALA A 6 4.57 -1.92 11.98
C ALA A 6 5.47 -0.76 12.41
N LEU A 7 5.88 0.06 11.46
CA LEU A 7 6.75 1.22 11.67
C LEU A 7 5.92 2.49 11.55
N VAL A 8 5.98 3.35 12.58
CA VAL A 8 5.40 4.69 12.52
C VAL A 8 6.50 5.67 12.13
N VAL A 9 6.30 6.36 11.02
CA VAL A 9 7.23 7.36 10.50
C VAL A 9 6.56 8.73 10.43
N THR A 10 7.36 9.79 10.55
CA THR A 10 6.92 11.14 10.18
C THR A 10 6.78 11.27 8.67
N PRO A 11 6.07 12.29 8.15
CA PRO A 11 5.99 12.56 6.72
C PRO A 11 7.36 12.74 6.04
N GLU A 12 8.38 13.17 6.79
CA GLU A 12 9.77 13.32 6.33
C GLU A 12 10.56 12.00 6.34
N GLY A 13 9.93 10.89 6.75
CA GLY A 13 10.54 9.56 6.79
C GLY A 13 11.32 9.25 8.06
N LEU A 14 11.18 10.05 9.12
CA LEU A 14 11.87 9.79 10.39
C LEU A 14 11.10 8.74 11.20
N PRO A 15 11.73 7.63 11.63
CA PRO A 15 11.05 6.63 12.44
C PRO A 15 10.78 7.18 13.84
N LEU A 16 9.52 7.16 14.25
CA LEU A 16 9.09 7.53 15.60
C LEU A 16 9.13 6.32 16.53
N THR A 17 8.59 5.19 16.07
CA THR A 17 8.48 3.96 16.86
C THR A 17 8.16 2.76 15.97
N TYR A 18 8.31 1.55 16.51
CA TYR A 18 7.96 0.30 15.83
C TYR A 18 7.30 -0.69 16.80
N GLU A 19 6.42 -1.53 16.28
CA GLU A 19 5.80 -2.64 17.00
C GLU A 19 6.05 -3.93 16.24
N VAL A 20 6.35 -5.00 16.97
CA VAL A 20 6.67 -6.32 16.42
C VAL A 20 5.53 -7.28 16.71
N PHE A 21 5.04 -7.93 15.66
CA PHE A 21 3.94 -8.88 15.71
C PHE A 21 4.41 -10.25 15.16
N ASP A 22 3.90 -11.34 15.73
CA ASP A 22 4.15 -12.69 15.21
C ASP A 22 3.57 -12.82 13.80
N GLY A 23 4.39 -13.24 12.83
CA GLY A 23 3.99 -13.35 11.42
C GLY A 23 3.49 -14.73 11.01
N ASP A 24 3.46 -15.73 11.91
CA ASP A 24 3.08 -17.13 11.62
C ASP A 24 1.62 -17.46 12.04
N ARG A 25 0.73 -16.46 12.01
CA ARG A 25 -0.69 -16.62 12.36
C ARG A 25 -1.54 -16.32 11.13
N ALA A 26 -1.93 -17.36 10.41
CA ALA A 26 -2.75 -17.25 9.22
C ALA A 26 -4.13 -16.58 9.44
N ASP A 27 -4.56 -16.31 10.69
CA ASP A 27 -5.91 -15.80 10.96
C ASP A 27 -6.07 -14.72 12.05
N VAL A 28 -5.08 -14.32 12.87
CA VAL A 28 -5.41 -13.49 14.07
C VAL A 28 -4.33 -12.50 14.53
N THR A 29 -3.62 -11.86 13.61
CA THR A 29 -3.21 -10.46 13.86
C THR A 29 -3.72 -9.66 12.67
N THR A 30 -5.01 -9.35 12.71
CA THR A 30 -5.65 -8.62 11.62
C THR A 30 -4.98 -7.25 11.50
N VAL A 31 -4.98 -6.71 10.28
CA VAL A 31 -4.61 -5.30 10.06
C VAL A 31 -5.35 -4.38 11.02
N GLU A 32 -6.58 -4.77 11.38
CA GLU A 32 -7.40 -4.15 12.42
C GLU A 32 -6.73 -4.13 13.80
N GLU A 33 -6.19 -5.24 14.30
CA GLU A 33 -5.49 -5.24 15.60
C GLU A 33 -4.29 -4.28 15.58
N ILE A 34 -3.51 -4.26 14.49
CA ILE A 34 -2.39 -3.33 14.34
C ILE A 34 -2.91 -1.89 14.32
N VAL A 35 -3.98 -1.63 13.58
CA VAL A 35 -4.62 -0.30 13.49
C VAL A 35 -5.14 0.15 14.85
N GLU A 36 -5.79 -0.72 15.60
CA GLU A 36 -6.35 -0.44 16.92
C GLU A 36 -5.27 -0.20 17.97
N VAL A 37 -4.23 -1.04 18.02
CA VAL A 37 -3.08 -0.86 18.92
C VAL A 37 -2.41 0.49 18.67
N MET A 38 -2.18 0.82 17.41
CA MET A 38 -1.56 2.09 17.04
C MET A 38 -2.45 3.29 17.31
N ARG A 39 -3.77 3.17 17.12
CA ARG A 39 -4.73 4.21 17.45
C ARG A 39 -4.76 4.49 18.95
N THR A 40 -4.79 3.43 19.76
CA THR A 40 -4.76 3.54 21.22
C THR A 40 -3.47 4.18 21.72
N LYS A 41 -2.32 3.76 21.17
CA LYS A 41 -1.00 4.23 21.62
C LYS A 41 -0.65 5.64 21.13
N TYR A 42 -1.03 5.97 19.89
CA TYR A 42 -0.51 7.17 19.22
C TYR A 42 -1.60 8.15 18.75
N GLY A 43 -2.88 7.80 18.86
CA GLY A 43 -4.04 8.62 18.48
C GLY A 43 -4.62 8.32 17.09
N HIS A 44 -5.66 9.05 16.70
CA HIS A 44 -6.38 8.79 15.44
C HIS A 44 -6.00 9.70 14.26
N GLU A 45 -5.31 10.81 14.50
CA GLU A 45 -5.30 11.90 13.53
C GLU A 45 -4.26 11.72 12.40
N ARG A 46 -4.74 11.87 11.16
CA ARG A 46 -3.96 12.04 9.91
C ARG A 46 -2.86 11.01 9.68
N ARG A 47 -3.22 9.72 9.64
CA ARG A 47 -2.29 8.63 9.25
C ARG A 47 -2.65 8.07 7.89
N VAL A 48 -1.60 7.72 7.13
CA VAL A 48 -1.70 6.91 5.93
C VAL A 48 -1.06 5.56 6.22
N TRP A 49 -1.83 4.49 6.09
CA TRP A 49 -1.38 3.12 6.29
C TRP A 49 -0.75 2.59 5.01
N VAL A 50 0.55 2.30 5.02
CA VAL A 50 1.24 1.71 3.86
C VAL A 50 1.45 0.22 4.09
N MET A 51 0.89 -0.62 3.22
CA MET A 51 0.88 -2.07 3.41
C MET A 51 1.25 -2.83 2.13
N ASP A 52 1.95 -3.95 2.30
CA ASP A 52 2.19 -4.88 1.21
C ASP A 52 0.91 -5.65 0.86
N ARG A 53 0.76 -6.03 -0.42
CA ARG A 53 -0.36 -6.84 -0.91
C ARG A 53 -0.57 -8.11 -0.10
N GLY A 54 0.54 -8.76 0.29
CA GLY A 54 0.51 -10.03 1.02
C GLY A 54 -0.01 -9.92 2.45
N MET A 55 -0.09 -8.70 3.00
CA MET A 55 -0.57 -8.42 4.36
C MET A 55 -2.07 -8.07 4.40
N VAL A 56 -2.72 -7.87 3.26
CA VAL A 56 -4.13 -7.44 3.20
C VAL A 56 -5.01 -8.47 2.51
N SER A 57 -6.15 -8.77 3.13
CA SER A 57 -7.31 -9.42 2.49
C SER A 57 -8.36 -8.36 2.13
N GLU A 58 -9.35 -8.71 1.30
CA GLU A 58 -10.49 -7.81 1.04
C GLU A 58 -11.26 -7.48 2.33
N ASP A 59 -11.39 -8.45 3.24
CA ASP A 59 -12.03 -8.23 4.54
C ASP A 59 -11.28 -7.15 5.36
N ASN A 60 -9.94 -7.19 5.36
CA ASN A 60 -9.12 -6.17 6.02
C ASN A 60 -9.27 -4.79 5.35
N LEU A 61 -9.33 -4.75 4.01
CA LEU A 61 -9.57 -3.50 3.27
C LEU A 61 -10.94 -2.90 3.58
N GLU A 62 -11.98 -3.74 3.64
CA GLU A 62 -13.32 -3.28 3.99
C GLU A 62 -13.36 -2.67 5.40
N GLN A 63 -12.65 -3.25 6.36
CA GLN A 63 -12.54 -2.69 7.70
C GLN A 63 -11.80 -1.36 7.71
N LEU A 64 -10.68 -1.23 6.98
CA LEU A 64 -9.98 0.04 6.81
C LEU A 64 -10.92 1.14 6.25
N ARG A 65 -11.76 0.79 5.27
CA ARG A 65 -12.80 1.68 4.73
C ARG A 65 -13.81 2.08 5.81
N ARG A 66 -14.37 1.11 6.54
CA ARG A 66 -15.36 1.35 7.63
C ARG A 66 -14.80 2.23 8.74
N CYS A 67 -13.52 2.07 9.05
CA CYS A 67 -12.82 2.85 10.07
C CYS A 67 -12.36 4.23 9.58
N GLY A 68 -12.66 4.63 8.34
CA GLY A 68 -12.27 5.90 7.74
C GLY A 68 -10.75 6.09 7.64
N ALA A 69 -9.99 5.00 7.59
CA ALA A 69 -8.53 5.04 7.54
C ALA A 69 -8.05 5.35 6.11
N SER A 70 -7.10 6.27 5.97
CA SER A 70 -6.40 6.46 4.68
C SER A 70 -5.32 5.39 4.54
N TYR A 71 -5.22 4.74 3.38
CA TYR A 71 -4.25 3.67 3.16
C TYR A 71 -3.68 3.70 1.73
N LEU A 72 -2.50 3.08 1.58
CA LEU A 72 -1.83 2.79 0.34
C LEU A 72 -1.41 1.32 0.35
N VAL A 73 -1.93 0.54 -0.59
CA VAL A 73 -1.65 -0.90 -0.66
C VAL A 73 -1.13 -1.23 -2.05
N ALA A 74 -0.11 -2.08 -2.12
CA ALA A 74 0.32 -2.67 -3.37
C ALA A 74 -0.77 -3.58 -3.96
N THR A 75 -1.00 -3.51 -5.27
CA THR A 75 -1.99 -4.34 -5.96
C THR A 75 -1.30 -5.48 -6.73
N PRO A 76 -2.00 -6.61 -7.01
CA PRO A 76 -1.45 -7.68 -7.83
C PRO A 76 -1.13 -7.17 -9.24
N LYS A 77 -0.02 -7.65 -9.83
CA LYS A 77 0.35 -7.32 -11.21
C LYS A 77 -0.73 -7.68 -12.24
N SER A 78 -1.55 -8.69 -11.96
CA SER A 78 -2.69 -9.05 -12.83
C SER A 78 -3.68 -7.90 -13.03
N MET A 79 -3.77 -6.98 -12.06
CA MET A 79 -4.65 -5.82 -12.13
C MET A 79 -4.17 -4.78 -13.15
N LEU A 80 -2.88 -4.75 -13.50
CA LEU A 80 -2.35 -3.85 -14.54
C LEU A 80 -3.06 -4.02 -15.88
N ARG A 81 -3.56 -5.24 -16.18
CA ARG A 81 -4.33 -5.51 -17.40
C ARG A 81 -5.60 -4.67 -17.51
N ARG A 82 -6.19 -4.28 -16.37
CA ARG A 82 -7.37 -3.41 -16.32
C ARG A 82 -7.06 -1.95 -16.65
N PHE A 83 -5.79 -1.57 -16.58
CA PHE A 83 -5.31 -0.21 -16.81
C PHE A 83 -4.43 -0.11 -18.07
N GLU A 84 -4.54 -1.07 -19.01
CA GLU A 84 -3.70 -1.10 -20.22
C GLU A 84 -3.80 0.19 -21.04
N ARG A 85 -5.01 0.73 -21.19
CA ARG A 85 -5.23 2.00 -21.91
C ARG A 85 -4.53 3.15 -21.19
N GLU A 86 -4.71 3.25 -19.88
CA GLU A 86 -4.14 4.31 -19.06
C GLU A 86 -2.62 4.20 -18.99
N LEU A 87 -2.06 2.99 -19.05
CA LEU A 87 -0.62 2.74 -19.10
C LEU A 87 0.03 3.19 -20.42
N LEU A 88 -0.72 3.22 -21.51
CA LEU A 88 -0.23 3.62 -22.85
C LEU A 88 -0.27 5.14 -23.08
N GLU A 89 -1.00 5.89 -22.26
CA GLU A 89 -1.03 7.36 -22.35
C GLU A 89 0.28 7.99 -21.88
N GLU A 90 0.56 9.22 -22.33
CA GLU A 90 1.81 9.94 -22.06
C GLU A 90 1.75 10.92 -20.88
N ASN A 91 0.57 11.09 -20.27
CA ASN A 91 0.26 12.02 -19.16
C ASN A 91 0.79 11.56 -17.79
N TRP A 92 2.08 11.29 -17.68
CA TRP A 92 2.73 10.88 -16.44
C TRP A 92 3.39 12.05 -15.71
N GLU A 93 3.43 11.97 -14.38
CA GLU A 93 4.06 12.97 -13.53
C GLU A 93 5.30 12.39 -12.84
N SER A 94 6.44 13.07 -12.96
CA SER A 94 7.68 12.66 -12.29
C SER A 94 7.70 13.17 -10.85
N VAL A 95 7.68 12.25 -9.88
CA VAL A 95 7.66 12.60 -8.43
C VAL A 95 9.03 12.48 -7.76
N GLU A 96 9.91 11.63 -8.29
CA GLU A 96 11.29 11.46 -7.82
C GLU A 96 12.18 11.00 -8.99
N SER A 97 13.50 11.12 -8.86
CA SER A 97 14.43 10.69 -9.90
C SER A 97 14.24 9.21 -10.26
N GLY A 98 13.65 8.94 -11.43
CA GLY A 98 13.42 7.59 -11.93
C GLY A 98 12.12 6.92 -11.46
N VAL A 99 11.17 7.70 -10.94
CA VAL A 99 9.80 7.27 -10.62
C VAL A 99 8.81 8.26 -11.23
N ASP A 100 8.07 7.80 -12.23
CA ASP A 100 6.90 8.53 -12.71
C ASP A 100 5.63 7.83 -12.21
N VAL A 101 4.63 8.63 -11.88
CA VAL A 101 3.33 8.17 -11.39
C VAL A 101 2.21 8.70 -12.27
N LYS A 102 1.09 7.99 -12.23
CA LYS A 102 -0.16 8.42 -12.83
C LYS A 102 -1.30 8.01 -11.92
N ILE A 103 -2.18 8.96 -11.64
CA ILE A 103 -3.36 8.75 -10.81
C ILE A 103 -4.54 8.39 -11.72
N CYS A 104 -5.21 7.29 -11.43
CA CYS A 104 -6.41 6.85 -12.13
C CYS A 104 -7.53 6.48 -11.15
N GLN A 105 -8.77 6.67 -11.59
CA GLN A 105 -9.93 6.15 -10.87
C GLN A 105 -10.04 4.64 -11.09
N ALA A 106 -10.68 3.95 -10.15
CA ALA A 106 -10.97 2.54 -10.30
C ALA A 106 -11.79 2.26 -11.58
N PRO A 107 -11.51 1.19 -12.33
CA PRO A 107 -12.24 0.85 -13.55
C PRO A 107 -13.69 0.41 -13.30
N ASP A 108 -14.02 0.02 -12.06
CA ASP A 108 -15.33 -0.54 -11.67
C ASP A 108 -16.13 0.42 -10.74
N ASP A 109 -15.93 1.75 -10.84
CA ASP A 109 -16.52 2.76 -9.93
C ASP A 109 -16.24 2.53 -8.43
N ALA A 110 -15.21 1.75 -8.12
CA ALA A 110 -14.75 1.56 -6.75
C ALA A 110 -14.26 2.89 -6.18
N GLN A 111 -14.44 3.10 -4.87
CA GLN A 111 -14.08 4.36 -4.20
C GLN A 111 -12.57 4.61 -4.17
N GLU A 112 -11.76 3.61 -4.49
CA GLU A 112 -10.32 3.72 -4.47
C GLU A 112 -9.77 4.51 -5.65
N THR A 113 -8.76 5.32 -5.33
CA THR A 113 -7.87 5.89 -6.32
C THR A 113 -6.65 5.00 -6.49
N PHE A 114 -6.31 4.70 -7.74
CA PHE A 114 -5.14 3.90 -8.09
C PHE A 114 -3.98 4.81 -8.49
N VAL A 115 -2.79 4.45 -8.03
CA VAL A 115 -1.54 5.10 -8.43
C VAL A 115 -0.73 4.11 -9.25
N LEU A 116 -0.68 4.34 -10.55
CA LEU A 116 0.19 3.60 -11.46
C LEU A 116 1.60 4.16 -11.30
N CYS A 117 2.58 3.29 -11.08
CA CYS A 117 3.98 3.69 -10.95
C CYS A 117 4.80 3.05 -12.07
N ARG A 118 5.57 3.84 -12.78
CA ARG A 118 6.61 3.36 -13.71
C ARG A 118 7.98 3.81 -13.21
N SER A 119 8.89 2.85 -13.10
CA SER A 119 10.29 3.12 -12.80
C SER A 119 11.15 2.43 -13.86
N PRO A 120 11.94 3.18 -14.65
CA PRO A 120 12.85 2.60 -15.63
C PRO A 120 13.81 1.57 -15.00
N ARG A 121 14.26 1.83 -13.76
CA ARG A 121 15.18 0.99 -12.99
C ARG A 121 14.54 -0.32 -12.49
N ARG A 122 13.22 -0.35 -12.27
CA ARG A 122 12.48 -1.57 -11.91
C ARG A 122 12.24 -2.49 -13.12
N ARG A 123 12.10 -1.91 -14.33
CA ARG A 123 11.99 -2.70 -15.58
C ARG A 123 13.23 -3.54 -15.86
N GLU A 124 14.42 -3.06 -15.51
CA GLU A 124 15.66 -3.82 -15.65
C GLU A 124 15.76 -4.98 -14.66
N LYS A 125 15.36 -4.76 -13.39
CA LYS A 125 15.29 -5.85 -12.39
C LYS A 125 14.28 -6.93 -12.75
N GLU A 126 13.12 -6.56 -13.31
CA GLU A 126 12.09 -7.52 -13.72
C GLU A 126 12.43 -8.26 -15.01
N ARG A 127 13.24 -7.66 -15.91
CA ARG A 127 13.81 -8.37 -17.07
C ARG A 127 14.96 -9.33 -16.70
N ALA A 128 15.53 -9.19 -15.51
CA ALA A 128 16.67 -9.98 -15.05
C ALA A 128 16.28 -11.17 -14.16
N MET A 129 14.99 -11.39 -13.88
CA MET A 129 14.51 -12.57 -13.17
C MET A 129 13.86 -13.54 -14.18
N PRO A 130 14.52 -14.67 -14.51
CA PRO A 130 13.96 -15.72 -15.36
C PRO A 130 12.89 -16.56 -14.67
#